data_AF-A0A7J5WX76-F1
#
_entry.id   AF-A0A7J5WX76-F1
#
_cell.length_a   1.000
_cell.length_b   1.000
_cell.length_c   1.000
_cell.angle_alpha   90.00
_cell.angle_beta   90.00
_cell.angle_gamma   90.00
#
_symmetry.space_group_name_H-M   'P 1'
#
loop_
_entity.id
_entity.type
_entity.pdbx_description
1 polymer ?
#
loop_
_entity_poly.entity_id
_entity_poly.type
_entity_poly.pdbx_seq_one_letter_code
_entity_poly.pdbx_strand_id
1 'polypeptide(L)'
;MLSRVDRLPGGVARLASAVPDEDIIRCLHLLVATVMDVTGASTPEVRDVIRQWRQQGSAEPAGVASLRVVAAQHDFDSFAHQRRGDTDRQLDSFRRARAVDCVLAAMSVSTAAEAPRTALREAAYEAAAALGGTAGVVGVLADYVA
;
A
#
# COMPACT_ATOMS: atom_id res chain seq x y z
N MET A 1 -15.57 10.59 11.13
CA MET A 1 -14.13 10.64 11.50
C MET A 1 -13.36 10.88 10.21
N LEU A 2 -12.45 11.86 10.14
CA LEU A 2 -11.64 12.06 8.93
C LEU A 2 -10.67 10.88 8.76
N SER A 3 -10.69 10.26 7.58
CA SER A 3 -9.75 9.20 7.18
C SER A 3 -8.45 9.81 6.64
N ARG A 4 -7.33 9.07 6.68
CA ARG A 4 -6.02 9.60 6.25
C ARG A 4 -6.01 10.00 4.77
N VAL A 5 -6.72 9.24 3.93
CA VAL A 5 -6.89 9.53 2.50
C VAL A 5 -7.56 10.88 2.22
N ASP A 6 -8.33 11.43 3.16
CA ASP A 6 -8.99 12.75 3.00
C ASP A 6 -7.97 13.90 2.97
N ARG A 7 -6.73 13.66 3.40
CA ARG A 7 -5.63 14.63 3.37
C ARG A 7 -4.90 14.64 2.02
N LEU A 8 -5.18 13.69 1.13
CA LEU A 8 -4.48 13.58 -0.15
C LEU A 8 -5.09 14.50 -1.21
N PRO A 9 -4.25 15.21 -2.00
CA PRO A 9 -4.71 16.02 -3.12
C PRO A 9 -5.18 15.15 -4.30
N GLY A 10 -5.80 15.78 -5.31
CA GLY A 10 -6.19 15.09 -6.55
C GLY A 10 -7.48 14.27 -6.45
N GLY A 11 -8.26 14.44 -5.38
CA GLY A 11 -9.56 13.79 -5.24
C GLY A 11 -9.50 12.28 -4.95
N VAL A 12 -8.36 11.78 -4.46
CA VAL A 12 -8.15 10.35 -4.13
C VAL A 12 -9.26 9.81 -3.22
N ALA A 13 -9.62 10.54 -2.17
CA ALA A 13 -10.68 10.15 -1.25
C ALA A 13 -12.05 9.96 -1.95
N ARG A 14 -12.37 10.84 -2.91
CA ARG A 14 -13.60 10.76 -3.71
C ARG A 14 -13.55 9.56 -4.65
N LEU A 15 -12.43 9.33 -5.32
CA LEU A 15 -12.25 8.19 -6.22
C LEU A 15 -12.34 6.86 -5.44
N ALA A 16 -11.66 6.73 -4.31
CA ALA A 16 -11.75 5.54 -3.45
C ALA A 16 -13.17 5.31 -2.90
N SER A 17 -13.95 6.37 -2.67
CA SER A 17 -15.38 6.26 -2.35
C SER A 17 -16.26 5.86 -3.53
N ALA A 18 -15.81 6.11 -4.76
CA ALA A 18 -16.59 5.86 -5.98
C ALA A 18 -16.34 4.47 -6.59
N VAL A 19 -15.25 3.78 -6.24
CA VAL A 19 -15.00 2.40 -6.68
C VAL A 19 -16.17 1.49 -6.26
N PRO A 20 -16.80 0.71 -7.16
CA PRO A 20 -17.85 -0.24 -6.82
C PRO A 20 -17.38 -1.29 -5.80
N ASP A 21 -18.24 -1.70 -4.87
CA ASP A 21 -17.86 -2.63 -3.80
C ASP A 21 -17.34 -3.97 -4.35
N GLU A 22 -17.94 -4.45 -5.44
CA GLU A 22 -17.56 -5.67 -6.17
C GLU A 22 -16.17 -5.62 -6.83
N ASP A 23 -15.64 -4.42 -7.02
CA ASP A 23 -14.38 -4.15 -7.71
C ASP A 23 -13.23 -3.81 -6.75
N ILE A 24 -13.53 -3.53 -5.47
CA ILE A 24 -12.53 -3.11 -4.47
C ILE A 24 -11.34 -4.07 -4.40
N ILE A 25 -11.59 -5.38 -4.35
CA ILE A 25 -10.50 -6.38 -4.25
C ILE A 25 -9.61 -6.36 -5.50
N ARG A 26 -10.21 -6.23 -6.69
CA ARG A 26 -9.46 -6.14 -7.95
C ARG A 26 -8.64 -4.84 -7.99
N CYS A 27 -9.22 -3.73 -7.55
CA CYS A 27 -8.53 -2.45 -7.43
C CYS A 27 -7.34 -2.52 -6.45
N LEU A 28 -7.52 -3.16 -5.28
CA LEU A 28 -6.45 -3.37 -4.31
C LEU A 28 -5.30 -4.19 -4.89
N HIS A 29 -5.60 -5.26 -5.64
CA HIS A 29 -4.57 -6.06 -6.31
C HIS A 29 -3.76 -5.25 -7.32
N LEU A 30 -4.41 -4.40 -8.13
CA LEU A 30 -3.74 -3.54 -9.11
C LEU A 30 -2.90 -2.46 -8.44
N LEU A 31 -3.43 -1.83 -7.38
CA LEU A 31 -2.72 -0.82 -6.61
C LEU A 31 -1.44 -1.40 -5.99
N VAL A 32 -1.54 -2.57 -5.35
CA VAL A 32 -0.38 -3.29 -4.81
C VAL A 32 0.63 -3.62 -5.90
N ALA A 33 0.19 -4.14 -7.06
CA ALA A 33 1.10 -4.44 -8.17
C ALA A 33 1.90 -3.19 -8.57
N THR A 34 1.18 -2.10 -8.82
CA THR A 34 1.74 -0.82 -9.27
C THR A 34 2.78 -0.28 -8.29
N VAL A 35 2.45 -0.28 -6.99
CA VAL A 35 3.35 0.23 -5.94
C VAL A 35 4.61 -0.63 -5.81
N MET A 36 4.47 -1.96 -5.88
CA MET A 36 5.61 -2.87 -5.78
C MET A 36 6.55 -2.75 -6.99
N ASP A 37 6.00 -2.59 -8.19
CA ASP A 37 6.78 -2.43 -9.42
C ASP A 37 7.57 -1.11 -9.42
N VAL A 38 6.96 -0.01 -8.97
CA VAL A 38 7.61 1.31 -8.94
C VAL A 38 8.68 1.42 -7.86
N THR A 39 8.43 0.87 -6.66
CA THR A 39 9.33 1.04 -5.51
C THR A 39 10.44 -0.01 -5.43
N GLY A 40 10.31 -1.14 -6.14
CA GLY A 40 11.26 -2.24 -6.04
C GLY A 40 11.30 -2.92 -4.66
N ALA A 41 10.26 -2.72 -3.82
CA ALA A 41 10.15 -3.34 -2.49
C ALA A 41 9.86 -4.86 -2.53
N SER A 42 9.83 -5.45 -3.72
CA SER A 42 9.44 -6.84 -3.99
C SER A 42 10.57 -7.80 -3.64
N THR A 43 10.73 -8.15 -2.37
CA THR A 43 11.59 -9.27 -1.95
C THR A 43 10.90 -10.61 -2.22
N PRO A 44 11.63 -11.75 -2.26
CA PRO A 44 11.01 -13.07 -2.38
C PRO A 44 9.91 -13.31 -1.34
N GLU A 45 10.16 -12.92 -0.09
CA GLU A 45 9.23 -13.06 1.03
C GLU A 45 7.96 -12.24 0.79
N VAL A 46 8.11 -10.98 0.35
CA VAL A 46 6.96 -10.12 0.05
C VAL A 46 6.14 -10.68 -1.11
N ARG A 47 6.80 -11.18 -2.17
CA ARG A 47 6.11 -11.81 -3.31
C ARG A 47 5.32 -13.04 -2.91
N ASP A 48 5.86 -13.86 -2.02
CA ASP A 48 5.22 -15.08 -1.57
C ASP A 48 3.93 -14.78 -0.80
N VAL A 49 3.96 -13.78 0.08
CA VAL A 49 2.77 -13.34 0.82
C VAL A 49 1.72 -12.70 -0.11
N ILE A 50 2.13 -11.85 -1.06
CA ILE A 50 1.21 -11.27 -2.07
C ILE A 50 0.58 -12.37 -2.92
N ARG A 51 1.36 -13.36 -3.36
CA ARG A 51 0.88 -14.51 -4.13
C ARG A 51 -0.14 -15.32 -3.35
N GLN A 52 0.15 -15.62 -2.08
CA GLN A 52 -0.77 -16.33 -1.20
C GLN A 52 -2.10 -15.57 -1.07
N TRP A 53 -2.03 -14.27 -0.75
CA TRP A 53 -3.21 -13.43 -0.62
C TRP A 53 -4.06 -13.40 -1.89
N ARG A 54 -3.44 -13.25 -3.08
CA ARG A 54 -4.17 -13.27 -4.36
C ARG A 54 -4.86 -14.60 -4.65
N GLN A 55 -4.25 -15.72 -4.25
CA GLN A 55 -4.78 -17.07 -4.54
C GLN A 55 -5.85 -17.49 -3.54
N GLN A 56 -5.69 -17.14 -2.27
CA GLN A 56 -6.48 -17.65 -1.16
C GLN A 56 -7.43 -16.60 -0.57
N GLY A 57 -7.33 -15.34 -1.01
CA GLY A 57 -8.08 -14.21 -0.47
C GLY A 57 -7.62 -13.75 0.91
N SER A 58 -6.61 -14.40 1.50
CA SER A 58 -6.02 -14.04 2.79
C SER A 58 -4.54 -14.43 2.85
N ALA A 59 -3.80 -13.84 3.78
CA ALA A 59 -2.42 -14.18 4.08
C ALA A 59 -2.31 -14.84 5.46
N GLU A 60 -1.40 -15.79 5.61
CA GLU A 60 -1.14 -16.41 6.90
C GLU A 60 -0.62 -15.37 7.92
N PRO A 61 -0.95 -15.52 9.22
CA PRO A 61 -0.45 -14.63 10.27
C PRO A 61 1.07 -14.50 10.29
N ALA A 62 1.80 -15.58 10.00
CA ALA A 62 3.24 -15.58 9.90
C ALA A 62 3.74 -14.71 8.72
N GLY A 63 3.09 -14.82 7.56
CA GLY A 63 3.39 -13.98 6.40
C GLY A 63 3.15 -12.49 6.68
N VAL A 64 2.03 -12.16 7.34
CA VAL A 64 1.72 -10.77 7.77
C VAL A 64 2.76 -10.25 8.77
N ALA A 65 3.20 -11.09 9.72
CA ALA A 65 4.26 -10.72 10.66
C ALA A 65 5.59 -10.45 9.94
N SER A 66 5.96 -11.29 8.97
CA SER A 66 7.16 -11.09 8.14
C SER A 66 7.09 -9.77 7.36
N LEU A 67 5.96 -9.42 6.75
CA LEU A 67 5.78 -8.13 6.08
C LEU A 67 5.98 -6.95 7.03
N ARG A 68 5.45 -7.02 8.26
CA ARG A 68 5.67 -5.97 9.27
C ARG A 68 7.14 -5.79 9.64
N VAL A 69 7.90 -6.88 9.71
CA VAL A 69 9.35 -6.81 9.94
C VAL A 69 10.06 -6.14 8.77
N VAL A 70 9.70 -6.47 7.53
CA VAL A 70 10.28 -5.81 6.33
C VAL A 70 9.97 -4.31 6.31
N ALA A 71 8.72 -3.92 6.58
CA ALA A 71 8.34 -2.50 6.67
C ALA A 71 9.16 -1.77 7.75
N ALA A 72 9.27 -2.36 8.95
CA ALA A 72 10.04 -1.79 10.06
C ALA A 72 11.55 -1.65 9.74
N GLN A 73 12.12 -2.61 9.00
CA GLN A 73 13.52 -2.53 8.55
C GLN A 73 13.72 -1.33 7.62
N HIS A 74 12.84 -1.14 6.63
CA HIS A 74 12.93 0.00 5.72
C HIS A 74 12.70 1.35 6.43
N ASP A 75 11.79 1.41 7.41
CA ASP A 75 11.61 2.61 8.24
C ASP A 75 12.87 2.93 9.06
N PHE A 76 13.52 1.90 9.64
CA PHE A 76 14.78 2.07 10.35
C PHE A 76 15.91 2.55 9.42
N ASP A 77 16.02 1.98 8.23
CA ASP A 77 17.03 2.38 7.23
C ASP A 77 16.81 3.84 6.79
N SER A 78 15.55 4.23 6.55
CA SER A 78 15.18 5.62 6.26
C SER A 78 15.67 6.57 7.35
N PHE A 79 15.38 6.26 8.61
CA PHE A 79 15.85 7.05 9.74
C PHE A 79 17.39 7.11 9.82
N ALA A 80 18.07 5.98 9.60
CA ALA A 80 19.53 5.93 9.61
C ALA A 80 20.15 6.78 8.49
N HIS A 81 19.58 6.76 7.29
CA HIS A 81 20.01 7.61 6.16
C HIS A 81 19.75 9.09 6.43
N GLN A 82 18.62 9.44 7.04
CA GLN A 82 18.32 10.80 7.47
C GLN A 82 19.41 11.35 8.41
N ARG A 83 19.83 10.56 9.41
CA ARG A 83 20.89 10.98 10.35
C ARG A 83 22.26 11.17 9.70
N ARG A 84 22.49 10.54 8.54
CA ARG A 84 23.71 10.67 7.74
C ARG A 84 23.63 11.80 6.71
N GLY A 85 22.48 12.47 6.58
CA GLY A 85 22.23 13.50 5.57
C GLY A 85 22.08 12.94 4.15
N ASP A 86 21.88 11.64 3.99
CA ASP A 86 21.69 10.98 2.70
C ASP A 86 20.19 10.96 2.34
N THR A 87 19.69 12.10 1.83
CA THR A 87 18.27 12.31 1.55
C THR A 87 17.73 11.37 0.48
N ASP A 88 18.51 11.03 -0.54
CA ASP A 88 18.06 10.17 -1.63
C ASP A 88 17.79 8.74 -1.12
N ARG A 89 18.72 8.18 -0.35
CA ARG A 89 18.50 6.87 0.27
C ARG A 89 17.43 6.87 1.34
N GLN A 90 17.32 7.96 2.10
CA GLN A 90 16.25 8.14 3.06
C GLN A 90 14.88 8.04 2.37
N LEU A 91 14.69 8.75 1.27
CA LEU A 91 13.44 8.73 0.50
C LEU A 91 13.18 7.37 -0.15
N ASP A 92 14.21 6.71 -0.70
CA ASP A 92 14.07 5.35 -1.24
C ASP A 92 13.61 4.35 -0.17
N SER A 93 14.28 4.31 0.99
CA SER A 93 13.89 3.44 2.10
C SER A 93 12.47 3.77 2.62
N PHE A 94 12.14 5.05 2.77
CA PHE A 94 10.78 5.47 3.18
C PHE A 94 9.71 4.97 2.19
N ARG A 95 9.95 5.14 0.89
CA ARG A 95 9.00 4.69 -0.16
C ARG A 95 8.81 3.18 -0.13
N ARG A 96 9.87 2.41 0.12
CA ARG A 96 9.79 0.95 0.26
C ARG A 96 9.03 0.53 1.51
N ALA A 97 9.22 1.20 2.64
CA ALA A 97 8.43 0.95 3.85
C ALA A 97 6.93 1.15 3.58
N ARG A 98 6.57 2.29 2.97
CA ARG A 98 5.19 2.62 2.60
C ARG A 98 4.61 1.69 1.55
N ALA A 99 5.43 1.15 0.64
CA ALA A 99 5.00 0.12 -0.29
C ALA A 99 4.55 -1.15 0.43
N VAL A 100 5.31 -1.60 1.45
CA VAL A 100 4.95 -2.77 2.24
C VAL A 100 3.73 -2.50 3.13
N ASP A 101 3.59 -1.29 3.68
CA ASP A 101 2.39 -0.90 4.42
C ASP A 101 1.14 -0.84 3.53
N CYS A 102 1.28 -0.45 2.26
CA CYS A 102 0.20 -0.54 1.27
C CYS A 102 -0.28 -1.99 1.10
N VAL A 103 0.64 -2.96 1.07
CA VAL A 103 0.31 -4.39 1.00
C VAL A 103 -0.45 -4.82 2.26
N LEU A 104 0.05 -4.45 3.44
CA LEU A 104 -0.57 -4.77 4.73
C LEU A 104 -1.98 -4.17 4.84
N ALA A 105 -2.17 -2.92 4.43
CA ALA A 105 -3.46 -2.25 4.40
C ALA A 105 -4.43 -2.95 3.44
N ALA A 106 -3.96 -3.33 2.24
CA ALA A 106 -4.78 -4.05 1.27
C ALA A 106 -5.24 -5.43 1.79
N MET A 107 -4.41 -6.10 2.60
CA MET A 107 -4.72 -7.39 3.21
C MET A 107 -5.67 -7.30 4.42
N SER A 108 -5.89 -6.10 5.00
CA SER A 108 -6.71 -5.92 6.20
C SER A 108 -8.17 -6.33 6.01
N VAL A 109 -8.65 -6.36 4.76
CA VAL A 109 -9.97 -6.89 4.38
C VAL A 109 -10.22 -8.30 4.93
N SER A 110 -9.16 -9.08 5.11
CA SER A 110 -9.24 -10.50 5.47
C SER A 110 -9.11 -10.76 6.98
N THR A 111 -8.68 -9.76 7.76
CA THR A 111 -8.22 -9.98 9.15
C THR A 111 -9.03 -9.25 10.21
N ALA A 112 -9.87 -8.28 9.84
CA ALA A 112 -10.73 -7.56 10.75
C ALA A 112 -12.08 -7.25 10.09
N ALA A 113 -13.11 -6.96 10.91
CA ALA A 113 -14.42 -6.49 10.49
C ALA A 113 -14.41 -5.09 9.82
N GLU A 114 -13.29 -4.70 9.20
CA GLU A 114 -13.16 -3.47 8.43
C GLU A 114 -13.80 -3.68 7.06
N ALA A 115 -14.73 -2.79 6.70
CA ALA A 115 -15.31 -2.81 5.37
C ALA A 115 -14.18 -2.73 4.31
N PRO A 116 -14.25 -3.50 3.19
CA PRO A 116 -13.25 -3.47 2.12
C PRO A 116 -12.84 -2.06 1.67
N ARG A 117 -13.78 -1.11 1.78
CA ARG A 117 -13.56 0.30 1.49
C ARG A 117 -12.55 0.98 2.43
N THR A 118 -12.50 0.62 3.71
CA THR A 118 -11.49 1.12 4.64
C THR A 118 -10.09 0.67 4.21
N ALA A 119 -9.93 -0.61 3.87
CA ALA A 119 -8.68 -1.15 3.35
C ALA A 119 -8.24 -0.42 2.07
N LEU A 120 -9.17 -0.15 1.14
CA LEU A 120 -8.88 0.63 -0.06
C LEU A 120 -8.41 2.05 0.26
N ARG A 121 -9.03 2.74 1.23
CA ARG A 121 -8.63 4.09 1.64
C ARG A 121 -7.23 4.11 2.26
N GLU A 122 -6.95 3.17 3.16
CA GLU A 122 -5.63 3.08 3.81
C GLU A 122 -4.55 2.65 2.81
N ALA A 123 -4.82 1.66 1.95
CA ALA A 123 -3.90 1.27 0.89
C ALA A 123 -3.62 2.42 -0.10
N ALA A 124 -4.65 3.17 -0.51
CA ALA A 124 -4.49 4.36 -1.36
C ALA A 124 -3.62 5.44 -0.69
N TYR A 125 -3.74 5.60 0.62
CA TYR A 125 -2.88 6.52 1.37
C TYR A 125 -1.41 6.10 1.33
N GLU A 126 -1.12 4.84 1.69
CA GLU A 126 0.25 4.34 1.70
C GLU A 126 0.85 4.27 0.30
N ALA A 127 0.05 3.92 -0.71
CA ALA A 127 0.44 3.95 -2.11
C ALA A 127 0.88 5.35 -2.55
N ALA A 128 0.14 6.40 -2.18
CA ALA A 128 0.52 7.77 -2.53
C ALA A 128 1.86 8.18 -1.92
N ALA A 129 2.11 7.76 -0.67
CA ALA A 129 3.40 8.00 -0.02
C ALA A 129 4.54 7.21 -0.69
N ALA A 130 4.29 5.94 -1.03
CA ALA A 130 5.24 5.06 -1.70
C ALA A 130 5.61 5.55 -3.11
N LEU A 131 4.64 6.04 -3.87
CA LEU A 131 4.84 6.57 -5.22
C LEU A 131 5.41 8.00 -5.23
N GLY A 132 5.52 8.65 -4.06
CA GLY A 132 5.99 10.03 -3.96
C GLY A 132 4.98 11.07 -4.46
N GLY A 133 3.69 10.71 -4.54
CA GLY A 133 2.62 11.56 -5.03
C GLY A 133 1.34 10.78 -5.34
N THR A 134 0.27 11.49 -5.69
CA THR A 134 -1.05 10.88 -5.89
C THR A 134 -1.34 10.44 -7.33
N ALA A 135 -0.53 10.84 -8.31
CA ALA A 135 -0.82 10.64 -9.73
C ALA A 135 -1.04 9.16 -10.11
N GLY A 136 -0.16 8.26 -9.64
CA GLY A 136 -0.31 6.83 -9.89
C GLY A 136 -1.53 6.22 -9.20
N VAL A 137 -1.84 6.65 -7.98
CA VAL A 137 -3.04 6.21 -7.24
C VAL A 137 -4.31 6.68 -7.95
N VAL A 138 -4.34 7.93 -8.42
CA VAL A 138 -5.46 8.47 -9.20
C VAL A 138 -5.67 7.69 -10.47
N GLY A 139 -4.60 7.37 -11.22
CA GLY A 139 -4.69 6.54 -12.43
C GLY A 139 -5.33 5.18 -12.15
N VAL A 140 -4.83 4.45 -11.14
CA VAL A 140 -5.38 3.15 -10.76
C VAL A 140 -6.85 3.25 -10.35
N LEU A 141 -7.21 4.21 -9.50
CA LEU A 141 -8.61 4.34 -9.04
C LEU A 141 -9.55 4.78 -10.17
N ALA A 142 -9.07 5.62 -11.10
CA ALA A 142 -9.85 6.10 -12.24
C ALA A 142 -10.31 4.96 -13.15
N ASP A 143 -9.47 3.93 -13.33
CA ASP A 143 -9.78 2.75 -14.16
C ASP A 143 -10.98 1.93 -13.64
N TYR A 144 -11.42 2.12 -12.39
CA TYR A 144 -12.54 1.40 -11.77
C TYR A 144 -13.79 2.27 -11.54
N VAL A 145 -13.76 3.55 -11.91
CA VAL A 145 -14.89 4.47 -11.71
C VAL A 145 -15.39 5.10 -13.01
N ALA A 146 -14.79 4.72 -14.14
CA ALA A 146 -15.13 5.20 -15.48
C ALA A 146 -16.34 4.48 -16.07
#